data_AF-A0A7Y5V5K6-F1
#
_entry.id   AF-A0A7Y5V5K6-F1
#
_cell.length_a   1.000
_cell.length_b   1.000
_cell.length_c   1.000
_cell.angle_alpha   90.00
_cell.angle_beta   90.00
_cell.angle_gamma   90.00
#
_symmetry.space_group_name_H-M   'P 1'
#
loop_
_entity.id
_entity.type
_entity.pdbx_description
1 polymer ?
#
loop_
_entity_poly.entity_id
_entity_poly.type
_entity_poly.pdbx_seq_one_letter_code
_entity_poly.pdbx_strand_id
1 'polypeptide(L)' 'LTAPSHAAWFAKPSGWSYAELYDRLGAITARGAALWGRQMTLGPAREFCLHTNRDGTLPAGIDALHLDLRAVFPRDA' A
#
# COMPACT_ATOMS: atom_id res chain seq x y z
N LEU A 1 -8.46 -12.54 10.49
CA LEU A 1 -7.84 -11.61 9.51
C LEU A 1 -7.11 -12.46 8.49
N THR A 2 -7.46 -12.35 7.21
CA THR A 2 -6.74 -13.05 6.12
C THR A 2 -5.43 -12.33 5.87
N ALA A 3 -4.30 -13.07 5.83
CA ALA A 3 -3.02 -12.49 5.48
C ALA A 3 -3.05 -11.92 4.04
N PRO A 4 -2.39 -10.78 3.75
CA PRO A 4 -2.33 -10.23 2.40
C PRO A 4 -1.44 -11.09 1.49
N SER A 5 -1.81 -11.21 0.21
CA SER A 5 -1.03 -11.88 -0.83
C SER A 5 -0.21 -10.92 -1.69
N HIS A 6 -0.45 -9.62 -1.63
CA HIS A 6 0.30 -8.61 -2.38
C HIS A 6 0.63 -7.38 -1.52
N ALA A 7 1.78 -6.76 -1.78
CA ALA A 7 2.16 -5.45 -1.30
C ALA A 7 2.56 -4.52 -2.45
N ALA A 8 2.18 -3.25 -2.35
CA ALA A 8 2.70 -2.19 -3.21
C ALA A 8 3.33 -1.09 -2.34
N TRP A 9 4.64 -0.90 -2.49
CA TRP A 9 5.39 0.13 -1.77
C TRP A 9 5.62 1.35 -2.67
N PHE A 10 5.26 2.53 -2.21
CA PHE A 10 5.38 3.77 -2.99
C PHE A 10 5.66 4.98 -2.09
N ALA A 11 6.22 6.03 -2.69
CA ALA A 11 6.26 7.36 -2.08
C ALA A 11 5.01 8.14 -2.49
N LYS A 12 4.59 9.14 -1.70
CA LYS A 12 3.55 10.06 -2.14
C LYS A 12 3.93 10.66 -3.52
N PRO A 13 3.06 10.59 -4.54
CA PRO A 13 3.33 11.21 -5.82
C PRO A 13 3.63 12.71 -5.68
N SER A 14 4.50 13.22 -6.57
CA SER A 14 4.76 14.65 -6.67
C SER A 14 3.50 15.39 -7.10
N GLY A 15 3.29 16.59 -6.53
CA GLY A 15 2.10 17.41 -6.82
C GLY A 15 0.82 16.99 -6.11
N TRP A 16 0.76 15.84 -5.45
CA TRP A 16 -0.41 15.45 -4.65
C TRP A 16 -0.26 15.89 -3.20
N SER A 17 -1.36 16.31 -2.58
CA SER A 17 -1.48 16.38 -1.12
C SER A 17 -1.74 15.00 -0.52
N TYR A 18 -1.55 14.85 0.79
CA TYR A 18 -1.92 13.62 1.49
C TYR A 18 -3.43 13.35 1.44
N ALA A 19 -4.24 14.41 1.52
CA ALA A 19 -5.71 14.29 1.42
C ALA A 19 -6.11 13.71 0.06
N GLU A 20 -5.58 14.25 -1.03
CA GLU A 20 -5.83 13.72 -2.38
C GLU A 20 -5.35 12.27 -2.53
N LEU A 21 -4.21 11.91 -1.93
CA LEU A 21 -3.74 10.53 -1.92
C LEU A 21 -4.74 9.61 -1.22
N TYR A 22 -5.19 9.98 -0.03
CA TYR A 22 -6.13 9.16 0.76
C TYR A 22 -7.49 9.03 0.08
N ASP A 23 -8.02 10.11 -0.49
CA ASP A 23 -9.28 10.08 -1.24
C ASP A 23 -9.17 9.14 -2.45
N ARG A 24 -8.06 9.20 -3.20
CA ARG A 24 -7.83 8.32 -4.37
C ARG A 24 -7.66 6.86 -3.97
N LEU A 25 -7.09 6.57 -2.81
CA LEU A 25 -6.94 5.20 -2.30
C LEU A 25 -8.20 4.70 -1.58
N GLY A 26 -9.15 5.57 -1.24
CA GLY A 26 -10.35 5.24 -0.48
C GLY A 26 -11.18 4.12 -1.10
N ALA A 27 -11.32 4.11 -2.44
CA ALA A 27 -12.04 3.03 -3.13
C ALA A 27 -11.34 1.66 -3.03
N ILE A 28 -10.01 1.66 -2.87
CA ILE A 28 -9.20 0.45 -2.77
C ILE A 28 -9.23 -0.06 -1.33
N THR A 29 -9.07 0.82 -0.34
CA THR A 29 -9.15 0.46 1.09
C THR A 29 -10.56 0.03 1.49
N ALA A 30 -11.61 0.64 0.93
CA ALA A 30 -13.00 0.20 1.14
C ALA A 30 -13.27 -1.24 0.64
N ARG A 31 -12.42 -1.79 -0.25
CA ARG A 31 -12.50 -3.18 -0.74
C ARG A 31 -11.67 -4.16 0.09
N GLY A 32 -11.21 -3.75 1.27
CA GLY A 32 -10.48 -4.60 2.21
C GLY A 32 -8.95 -4.54 2.08
N ALA A 33 -8.41 -3.55 1.37
CA ALA A 33 -6.98 -3.26 1.40
C ALA A 33 -6.60 -2.45 2.64
N ALA A 34 -5.37 -2.61 3.12
CA ALA A 34 -4.84 -1.87 4.27
C ALA A 34 -3.67 -0.99 3.83
N LEU A 35 -3.71 0.30 4.17
CA LEU A 35 -2.64 1.25 3.90
C LEU A 35 -1.81 1.49 5.17
N TRP A 36 -0.52 1.24 5.09
CA TRP A 36 0.46 1.54 6.12
C TRP A 36 1.29 2.75 5.69
N GLY A 37 1.50 3.69 6.60
CA GLY A 37 2.34 4.87 6.38
C GLY A 37 3.46 4.94 7.40
N ARG A 38 4.68 5.22 6.96
CA ARG A 38 5.84 5.48 7.82
C ARG A 38 5.88 6.98 8.10
N GLN A 39 5.77 7.38 9.37
CA GLN A 39 5.99 8.79 9.74
C GLN A 39 7.50 9.10 9.84
N MET A 40 7.85 10.36 9.58
CA MET A 40 9.22 10.89 9.73
C MET A 40 10.30 10.15 8.91
N THR A 41 10.02 9.83 7.64
CA THR A 41 11.05 9.32 6.72
C THR A 41 12.04 10.41 6.36
N LEU A 42 13.33 10.21 6.66
CA LEU A 42 14.41 11.05 6.17
C LEU A 42 14.76 10.63 4.73
N GLY A 43 14.54 11.53 3.77
CA GLY A 43 14.90 11.34 2.35
C GLY A 43 13.78 10.76 1.46
N PRO A 44 14.06 10.55 0.16
CA PRO A 44 13.11 9.99 -0.80
C PRO A 44 12.95 8.49 -0.58
N ALA A 45 12.21 8.13 0.48
CA ALA A 45 11.88 6.75 0.80
C ALA A 45 10.44 6.44 0.39
N ARG A 46 10.17 5.15 0.14
CA ARG A 46 8.79 4.65 0.03
C ARG A 46 8.13 4.79 1.40
N GLU A 47 7.21 5.74 1.47
CA GLU A 47 6.50 6.16 2.68
C GLU A 47 5.32 5.24 2.98
N PHE A 48 4.68 4.71 1.93
CA PHE A 48 3.44 3.96 2.03
C PHE A 48 3.63 2.51 1.57
N CYS A 49 2.86 1.61 2.20
CA CYS A 49 2.67 0.23 1.77
C CYS A 49 1.18 -0.10 1.76
N LEU A 50 0.67 -0.48 0.59
CA LEU A 50 -0.69 -1.00 0.45
C LEU A 50 -0.67 -2.52 0.44
N HIS A 51 -1.37 -3.15 1.39
CA HIS A 51 -1.59 -4.59 1.44
C HIS A 51 -2.97 -4.96 0.89
N THR A 52 -3.04 -6.00 0.07
CA THR A 52 -4.30 -6.47 -0.53
C THR A 52 -4.27 -7.97 -0.82
N ASN A 53 -5.45 -8.58 -0.92
CA ASN A 53 -5.65 -9.97 -1.37
C ASN A 53 -6.20 -10.06 -2.80
N ARG A 54 -6.33 -8.92 -3.47
CA ARG A 54 -6.76 -8.80 -4.85
C ARG A 54 -5.64 -8.15 -5.63
N ASP A 55 -5.51 -8.49 -6.91
CA ASP A 55 -4.72 -7.70 -7.84
C ASP A 55 -5.21 -6.25 -7.79
N GLY A 56 -4.42 -5.43 -7.09
CA GLY A 56 -4.76 -4.07 -6.75
C GLY A 56 -3.99 -3.16 -7.66
N THR A 57 -4.58 -2.80 -8.80
CA THR A 57 -4.02 -1.73 -9.63
C THR A 57 -4.06 -0.44 -8.81
N LEU A 58 -2.90 0.15 -8.57
CA LEU A 58 -2.83 1.47 -7.96
C LEU A 58 -3.36 2.54 -8.93
N PRO A 59 -3.86 3.67 -8.43
CA PRO A 59 -4.21 4.81 -9.27
C PRO A 59 -3.04 5.22 -10.16
N ALA A 60 -3.35 5.70 -11.37
CA ALA A 60 -2.35 6.22 -12.29
C ALA A 60 -1.53 7.34 -11.63
N GLY A 61 -0.22 7.37 -11.94
CA GLY A 61 0.73 8.35 -11.39
C GLY A 61 1.41 7.91 -10.08
N ILE A 62 1.08 6.72 -9.55
CA ILE A 62 1.84 6.10 -8.46
C ILE A 62 2.85 5.12 -9.05
N ASP A 63 4.13 5.43 -8.90
CA ASP A 63 5.22 4.48 -9.16
C ASP A 63 5.46 3.62 -7.91
N ALA A 64 5.30 2.31 -8.04
CA ALA A 64 5.31 1.38 -6.92
C ALA A 64 6.17 0.15 -7.17
N LEU A 65 6.85 -0.29 -6.11
CA LEU A 65 7.43 -1.62 -6.04
C LEU A 65 6.34 -2.61 -5.63
N HIS A 66 5.99 -3.51 -6.55
CA HIS A 66 5.04 -4.59 -6.32
C HIS A 66 5.75 -5.84 -5.83
N LEU A 67 5.21 -6.48 -4.80
CA LEU A 67 5.74 -7.70 -4.19
C LEU A 67 4.61 -8.70 -3.96
N ASP A 68 4.83 -9.94 -4.36
CA ASP A 68 4.00 -11.06 -3.93
C ASP A 68 4.37 -11.46 -2.51
N LEU A 69 3.36 -11.67 -1.68
CA LEU A 69 3.50 -12.00 -0.27
C LEU A 69 3.04 -13.41 0.01
N ARG A 70 3.76 -14.09 0.91
CA ARG A 70 3.33 -15.35 1.52
C ARG A 70 3.28 -15.17 3.03
N ALA A 71 2.18 -15.59 3.64
CA ALA A 71 2.07 -15.62 5.10
C ALA A 71 3.14 -16.57 5.69
N VAL A 72 3.89 -16.08 6.67
CA VAL A 72 4.88 -16.87 7.42
C VAL A 72 4.57 -16.93 8.91
N PHE A 73 3.54 -16.20 9.36
CA PHE A 73 3.05 -16.19 10.74
C PHE A 73 1.51 -16.08 10.78
N PRO A 74 0.81 -16.78 11.69
CA PRO A 74 1.35 -17.91 12.47
C PRO A 74 1.89 -18.96 11.50
N ARG A 75 3.09 -19.50 11.78
CA ARG A 75 3.48 -20.75 11.14
C ARG A 75 2.45 -21.74 11.64
N ASP A 76 1.80 -22.46 10.73
CA ASP A 76 0.69 -23.40 10.95
C ASP A 76 0.56 -23.83 12.43
N ALA A 77 -0.60 -23.53 13.03
CA ALA A 77 -0.93 -24.00 14.38
C ALA A 77 -0.84 -25.53 14.46
#